data_AF-A0A7S1LH53-F1
#
_entry.id   AF-A0A7S1LH53-F1
#
_cell.length_a   1.000
_cell.length_b   1.000
_cell.length_c   1.000
_cell.angle_alpha   90.00
_cell.angle_beta   90.00
_cell.angle_gamma   90.00
#
_symmetry.space_group_name_H-M   'P 1'
#
loop_
_entity.id
_entity.type
_entity.pdbx_description
1 polymer ?
#
loop_
_entity_poly.entity_id
_entity_poly.type
_entity_poly.pdbx_seq_one_letter_code
_entity_poly.pdbx_strand_id
1 'polypeptide(L)'
;MEPSQSEIDDFIRANDVDERAAADLRDCPADVQRKVLARGELSTARNPSAAVLARIRDARASNTSGPAGGGRGSADVEDFIRGNDVDESAADSLRSSSPTVQRSVLSRGELKTARNPSSALLARIRDAKSGGGCGGGCGGG
;
A
#
# COMPACT_ATOMS: atom_id res chain seq x y z
N MET A 1 21.35 -18.43 -2.54
CA MET A 1 21.26 -19.17 -3.81
C MET A 1 20.23 -18.47 -4.67
N GLU A 2 20.64 -17.97 -5.83
CA GLU A 2 19.75 -17.31 -6.78
C GLU A 2 18.98 -18.37 -7.57
N PRO A 3 17.66 -18.25 -7.73
CA PRO A 3 16.89 -19.17 -8.56
C PRO A 3 17.35 -19.02 -10.00
N SER A 4 17.63 -20.14 -10.65
CA SER A 4 18.01 -20.17 -12.06
C SER A 4 16.79 -19.94 -12.96
N GLN A 5 17.00 -19.38 -14.15
CA GLN A 5 15.91 -19.19 -15.14
C GLN A 5 15.19 -20.49 -15.47
N SER A 6 15.91 -21.63 -15.44
CA SER A 6 15.33 -22.95 -15.64
C SER A 6 14.33 -23.34 -14.54
N GLU A 7 14.61 -23.04 -13.26
CA GLU A 7 13.68 -23.30 -12.17
C GLU A 7 12.40 -22.46 -12.29
N ILE A 8 12.53 -21.23 -12.79
CA ILE A 8 11.38 -20.35 -13.02
C ILE A 8 10.51 -20.90 -14.16
N ASP A 9 11.12 -21.34 -15.27
CA ASP A 9 10.40 -21.91 -16.41
C ASP A 9 9.70 -23.22 -16.05
N ASP A 10 10.36 -24.08 -15.27
CA ASP A 10 9.79 -25.34 -14.78
C ASP A 10 8.57 -25.07 -13.88
N PHE A 11 8.68 -24.10 -12.96
CA PHE A 11 7.57 -23.67 -12.11
C PHE A 11 6.38 -23.12 -12.92
N ILE A 12 6.65 -22.31 -13.95
CA ILE A 12 5.61 -21.75 -14.82
C ILE A 12 4.86 -22.87 -15.56
N ARG A 13 5.60 -23.84 -16.11
CA ARG A 13 5.01 -24.99 -16.82
C ARG A 13 4.25 -25.93 -15.89
N ALA A 14 4.80 -26.22 -14.71
CA ALA A 14 4.19 -27.12 -13.74
C ALA A 14 2.86 -26.58 -13.19
N ASN A 15 2.69 -25.25 -13.16
CA ASN A 15 1.51 -24.59 -12.60
C ASN A 15 0.60 -23.94 -13.63
N ASP A 16 0.82 -24.17 -14.94
CA ASP A 16 0.04 -23.57 -16.04
C ASP A 16 -0.13 -22.05 -15.89
N VAL A 17 0.98 -21.36 -15.62
CA VAL A 17 0.97 -19.91 -15.39
C VAL A 17 0.96 -19.17 -16.72
N ASP A 18 0.03 -18.23 -16.88
CA ASP A 18 -0.08 -17.41 -18.09
C ASP A 18 1.23 -16.67 -18.42
N GLU A 19 1.48 -16.46 -19.72
CA GLU A 19 2.68 -15.79 -20.23
C GLU A 19 2.90 -14.40 -19.60
N ARG A 20 1.81 -13.68 -19.32
CA ARG A 20 1.86 -12.38 -18.67
C ARG A 20 2.37 -12.46 -17.22
N ALA A 21 1.94 -13.46 -16.46
CA ALA A 21 2.40 -13.65 -15.08
C ALA A 21 3.82 -14.23 -15.03
N ALA A 22 4.16 -15.09 -16.00
CA ALA A 22 5.50 -15.60 -16.23
C ALA A 22 6.51 -14.48 -16.55
N ALA A 23 6.14 -13.54 -17.43
CA ALA A 23 6.96 -12.36 -17.75
C ALA A 23 7.21 -11.51 -16.50
N ASP A 24 6.17 -11.24 -15.70
CA ASP A 24 6.30 -10.46 -14.46
C ASP A 24 7.22 -11.14 -13.44
N LEU A 25 7.18 -12.48 -13.34
CA LEU A 25 8.08 -13.25 -12.48
C LEU A 25 9.53 -13.18 -12.95
N ARG A 26 9.78 -13.28 -14.27
CA ARG A 26 11.14 -13.19 -14.85
C ARG A 26 11.73 -11.79 -14.74
N ASP A 27 10.90 -10.75 -14.81
CA ASP A 27 11.29 -9.33 -14.66
C ASP A 27 11.60 -8.95 -13.20
N CYS A 28 11.13 -9.75 -12.23
CA CYS A 28 11.43 -9.52 -10.82
C CYS A 28 12.92 -9.73 -10.45
N PRO A 29 13.42 -9.06 -9.39
CA PRO A 29 14.73 -9.35 -8.84
C PRO A 29 14.80 -10.74 -8.20
N ALA A 30 16.01 -11.32 -8.14
CA ALA A 30 16.26 -12.69 -7.68
C ALA A 30 15.71 -12.99 -6.27
N ASP A 31 15.70 -12.02 -5.36
CA ASP A 31 15.11 -12.18 -4.02
C ASP A 31 13.59 -12.38 -4.05
N VAL A 32 12.90 -11.72 -4.97
CA VAL A 32 11.44 -11.84 -5.14
C VAL A 32 11.13 -13.19 -5.78
N GLN A 33 11.86 -13.55 -6.84
CA GLN A 33 11.74 -14.86 -7.49
C GLN A 33 11.91 -15.98 -6.46
N ARG A 34 12.97 -15.92 -5.64
CA ARG A 34 13.24 -16.92 -4.59
C ARG A 34 12.09 -17.03 -3.60
N LYS A 35 11.52 -15.91 -3.15
CA LYS A 35 10.36 -15.92 -2.22
C LYS A 35 9.11 -16.55 -2.85
N VAL A 36 8.90 -16.36 -4.15
CA VAL A 36 7.79 -16.98 -4.88
C VAL A 36 7.98 -18.49 -4.98
N LEU A 37 9.17 -18.95 -5.40
CA LEU A 37 9.51 -20.37 -5.50
C LEU A 37 9.53 -21.06 -4.13
N ALA A 38 10.08 -20.42 -3.09
CA ALA A 38 10.14 -20.95 -1.73
C ALA A 38 8.75 -21.18 -1.10
N ARG A 39 7.71 -20.51 -1.62
CA ARG A 39 6.33 -20.69 -1.17
C ARG A 39 5.66 -21.93 -1.76
N GLY A 40 6.32 -22.61 -2.68
CA GLY A 40 5.90 -23.89 -3.26
C GLY A 40 4.84 -23.79 -4.34
N GLU A 41 4.34 -24.95 -4.74
CA GLU A 41 3.40 -25.15 -5.85
C GLU A 41 2.06 -24.41 -5.62
N LEU A 42 1.38 -24.14 -6.73
CA LEU A 42 0.09 -23.43 -6.80
C LEU A 42 -1.06 -24.37 -7.14
N SER A 43 -0.87 -25.67 -7.08
CA SER A 43 -1.83 -26.71 -7.51
C SER A 43 -3.18 -26.66 -6.80
N THR A 44 -3.28 -25.95 -5.67
CA THR A 44 -4.55 -25.73 -4.93
C THR A 44 -5.25 -24.41 -5.29
N ALA A 45 -4.60 -23.53 -6.06
CA ALA A 45 -5.15 -22.25 -6.44
C ALA A 45 -6.08 -22.39 -7.64
N ARG A 46 -7.30 -21.88 -7.50
CA ARG A 46 -8.32 -21.84 -8.58
C ARG A 46 -7.87 -21.06 -9.82
N ASN A 47 -6.85 -20.21 -9.66
CA ASN A 47 -6.18 -19.51 -10.73
C ASN A 47 -4.68 -19.34 -10.35
N PRO A 48 -3.78 -20.18 -10.87
CA PRO A 48 -2.36 -20.15 -10.54
C PRO A 48 -1.69 -18.85 -10.97
N SER A 49 -2.05 -18.28 -12.11
CA SER A 49 -1.55 -16.99 -12.61
C SER A 49 -1.82 -15.85 -11.62
N ALA A 50 -3.05 -15.75 -11.12
CA ALA A 50 -3.43 -14.73 -10.14
C ALA A 50 -2.69 -14.91 -8.80
N ALA A 51 -2.46 -16.16 -8.41
CA ALA A 51 -1.76 -16.49 -7.18
C ALA A 51 -0.24 -16.21 -7.27
N VAL A 52 0.42 -16.47 -8.41
CA VAL A 52 1.79 -16.01 -8.70
C VAL A 52 1.87 -14.49 -8.55
N LEU A 53 0.98 -13.75 -9.22
CA LEU A 53 0.99 -12.29 -9.19
C LEU A 53 0.73 -11.73 -7.78
N ALA A 54 -0.09 -12.41 -6.97
CA ALA A 54 -0.28 -12.05 -5.56
C ALA A 54 1.00 -12.29 -4.75
N ARG A 55 1.68 -13.43 -4.95
CA ARG A 55 2.94 -13.76 -4.26
C ARG A 55 4.09 -12.85 -4.68
N ILE A 56 4.19 -12.48 -5.95
CA ILE A 56 5.16 -11.49 -6.45
C ILE A 56 4.96 -10.16 -5.73
N ARG A 57 3.70 -9.69 -5.65
CA ARG A 57 3.37 -8.45 -4.92
C ARG A 57 3.75 -8.54 -3.44
N ASP A 58 3.43 -9.64 -2.77
CA ASP A 58 3.77 -9.88 -1.36
C ASP A 58 5.30 -9.94 -1.14
N ALA A 59 6.03 -10.58 -2.06
CA ALA A 59 7.48 -10.71 -2.02
C ALA A 59 8.21 -9.39 -2.33
N ARG A 60 7.71 -8.59 -3.30
CA ARG A 60 8.17 -7.22 -3.58
C ARG A 60 7.91 -6.32 -2.37
N ALA A 61 6.71 -6.37 -1.81
CA ALA A 61 6.35 -5.65 -0.59
C ALA A 61 7.18 -6.09 0.62
N SER A 62 7.65 -7.33 0.66
CA SER A 62 8.54 -7.82 1.73
C SER A 62 10.03 -7.54 1.47
N ASN A 63 10.43 -7.06 0.29
CA ASN A 63 11.83 -6.69 -0.02
C ASN A 63 12.09 -5.20 0.15
N THR A 64 11.05 -4.38 0.03
CA THR A 64 11.00 -3.04 0.60
C THR A 64 10.58 -3.21 2.05
N SER A 65 11.41 -2.85 3.04
CA SER A 65 10.98 -2.84 4.43
C SER A 65 9.72 -1.96 4.59
N GLY A 66 8.56 -2.59 4.63
CA GLY A 66 7.26 -1.94 4.80
C GLY A 66 6.12 -2.96 4.66
N PRO A 67 5.33 -3.22 5.70
CA PRO A 67 4.29 -4.24 5.67
C PRO A 67 3.15 -3.79 4.76
N ALA A 68 3.01 -4.40 3.59
CA ALA A 68 1.81 -4.25 2.76
C ALA A 68 0.99 -5.56 2.73
N GLY A 69 0.78 -6.12 3.92
CA GLY A 69 -0.40 -6.93 4.19
C GLY A 69 -1.57 -5.99 4.46
N GLY A 70 -2.63 -6.08 3.68
CA GLY A 70 -4.02 -6.02 4.17
C GLY A 70 -4.46 -4.87 5.08
N GLY A 71 -3.78 -3.72 5.13
CA GLY A 71 -4.08 -2.63 6.09
C GLY A 71 -3.83 -1.26 5.50
N ARG A 72 -4.61 -0.88 4.48
CA ARG A 72 -4.59 0.43 3.77
C ARG A 72 -5.00 1.63 4.65
N GLY A 73 -4.49 1.70 5.86
CA GLY A 73 -4.81 2.78 6.81
C GLY A 73 -3.56 3.29 7.51
N SER A 74 -2.73 2.42 8.07
CA SER A 74 -1.60 2.85 8.91
C SER A 74 -0.36 3.25 8.10
N ALA A 75 -0.02 2.48 7.05
CA ALA A 75 1.13 2.79 6.20
C ALA A 75 0.92 4.09 5.39
N ASP A 76 -0.31 4.30 4.89
CA ASP A 76 -0.67 5.50 4.16
C ASP A 76 -0.62 6.76 5.06
N VAL A 77 -0.98 6.64 6.35
CA VAL A 77 -0.87 7.74 7.33
C VAL A 77 0.58 8.16 7.55
N GLU A 78 1.48 7.20 7.73
CA GLU A 78 2.92 7.48 7.92
C GLU A 78 3.55 8.14 6.70
N ASP A 79 3.26 7.63 5.49
CA ASP A 79 3.75 8.19 4.24
C ASP A 79 3.22 9.62 4.03
N PHE A 80 1.93 9.83 4.34
CA PHE A 80 1.32 11.14 4.27
C PHE A 80 1.94 12.15 5.25
N ILE A 81 2.25 11.73 6.48
CA ILE A 81 2.92 12.58 7.47
C ILE A 81 4.32 12.97 6.98
N ARG A 82 5.10 11.98 6.51
CA ARG A 82 6.47 12.22 5.99
C ARG A 82 6.49 13.09 4.74
N GLY A 83 5.48 12.97 3.87
CA GLY A 83 5.42 13.69 2.61
C GLY A 83 4.89 15.13 2.69
N ASN A 84 4.24 15.51 3.79
CA ASN A 84 3.57 16.81 3.92
C ASN A 84 4.17 17.73 4.99
N ASP A 85 5.25 17.30 5.67
CA ASP A 85 5.94 18.08 6.71
C ASP A 85 4.97 18.62 7.78
N VAL A 86 4.12 17.72 8.30
CA VAL A 86 3.12 18.06 9.33
C VAL A 86 3.71 17.94 10.73
N ASP A 87 3.25 18.81 11.62
CA ASP A 87 3.66 18.78 13.03
C ASP A 87 3.31 17.46 13.72
N GLU A 88 4.12 17.08 14.71
CA GLU A 88 3.95 15.85 15.48
C GLU A 88 2.57 15.76 16.15
N SER A 89 2.03 16.86 16.65
CA SER A 89 0.68 16.89 17.24
C SER A 89 -0.43 16.59 16.22
N ALA A 90 -0.25 16.99 14.96
CA ALA A 90 -1.21 16.72 13.89
C ALA A 90 -1.08 15.26 13.39
N ALA A 91 0.16 14.77 13.30
CA ALA A 91 0.47 13.38 13.03
C ALA A 91 -0.13 12.44 14.09
N ASP A 92 0.07 12.73 15.37
CA ASP A 92 -0.48 11.98 16.49
C ASP A 92 -2.02 11.96 16.45
N SER A 93 -2.63 13.11 16.17
CA SER A 93 -4.09 13.20 16.00
C SER A 93 -4.61 12.31 14.86
N LEU A 94 -3.87 12.19 13.75
CA LEU A 94 -4.23 11.31 12.62
C LEU A 94 -4.05 9.83 13.00
N ARG A 95 -2.93 9.48 13.64
CA ARG A 95 -2.61 8.13 14.12
C ARG A 95 -3.63 7.64 15.16
N SER A 96 -4.02 8.50 16.09
CA SER A 96 -5.02 8.20 17.13
C SER A 96 -6.47 8.20 16.60
N SER A 97 -6.70 8.56 15.34
CA SER A 97 -8.04 8.57 14.75
C SER A 97 -8.45 7.20 14.20
N SER A 98 -9.76 6.97 14.07
CA SER A 98 -10.30 5.72 13.53
C SER A 98 -9.85 5.47 12.07
N PRO A 99 -9.71 4.21 11.63
CA PRO A 99 -9.29 3.89 10.26
C PRO A 99 -10.15 4.53 9.16
N THR A 100 -11.46 4.68 9.41
CA THR A 100 -12.40 5.36 8.50
C THR A 100 -12.07 6.84 8.33
N VAL A 101 -11.65 7.50 9.42
CA VAL A 101 -11.25 8.92 9.44
C VAL A 101 -9.93 9.09 8.71
N GLN A 102 -8.93 8.26 9.03
CA GLN A 102 -7.63 8.24 8.35
C GLN A 102 -7.82 8.12 6.84
N ARG A 103 -8.63 7.16 6.40
CA ARG A 103 -8.91 6.93 4.98
C ARG A 103 -9.64 8.09 4.32
N SER A 104 -10.56 8.75 5.02
CA SER A 104 -11.24 9.95 4.50
C SER A 104 -10.29 11.14 4.33
N VAL A 105 -9.35 11.30 5.26
CA VAL A 105 -8.31 12.34 5.20
C VAL A 105 -7.34 12.06 4.04
N LEU A 106 -6.89 10.82 3.90
CA LEU A 106 -6.03 10.38 2.80
C LEU A 106 -6.73 10.48 1.44
N SER A 107 -8.02 10.14 1.38
CA SER A 107 -8.83 10.25 0.17
C SER A 107 -9.03 11.70 -0.31
N ARG A 108 -8.84 12.69 0.56
CA ARG A 108 -8.85 14.11 0.17
C ARG A 108 -7.55 14.58 -0.49
N GLY A 109 -6.50 13.76 -0.50
CA GLY A 109 -5.22 14.06 -1.16
C GLY A 109 -4.25 14.88 -0.30
N GLU A 110 -3.11 15.25 -0.88
CA GLU A 110 -2.01 15.91 -0.19
C GLU A 110 -2.35 17.31 0.35
N LEU A 111 -1.54 17.79 1.30
CA LEU A 111 -1.65 19.10 1.96
C LEU A 111 -0.57 20.09 1.52
N LYS A 112 0.29 19.70 0.58
CA LYS A 112 1.42 20.50 0.05
C LYS A 112 1.02 21.88 -0.50
N THR A 113 -0.24 22.07 -0.89
CA THR A 113 -0.75 23.35 -1.39
C THR A 113 -1.31 24.26 -0.30
N ALA A 114 -1.46 23.75 0.94
CA ALA A 114 -1.98 24.53 2.05
C ALA A 114 -0.87 25.39 2.68
N ARG A 115 -1.22 26.62 3.04
CA ARG A 115 -0.33 27.58 3.71
C ARG A 115 0.19 27.09 5.07
N ASN A 116 -0.52 26.14 5.67
CA ASN A 116 -0.10 25.42 6.87
C ASN A 116 -0.68 23.98 6.84
N PRO A 117 0.13 22.97 6.51
CA PRO A 117 -0.34 21.60 6.30
C PRO A 117 -0.87 20.97 7.60
N SER A 118 -0.24 21.23 8.75
CA SER A 118 -0.67 20.74 10.06
C SER A 118 -2.08 21.21 10.44
N SER A 119 -2.36 22.49 10.21
CA SER A 119 -3.68 23.09 10.50
C SER A 119 -4.77 22.52 9.59
N ALA A 120 -4.45 22.36 8.30
CA ALA A 120 -5.36 21.77 7.32
C ALA A 120 -5.61 20.27 7.58
N LEU A 121 -4.60 19.53 8.07
CA LEU A 121 -4.76 18.14 8.51
C LEU A 121 -5.74 18.04 9.68
N LEU A 122 -5.54 18.84 10.73
CA LEU A 122 -6.41 18.84 11.90
C LEU A 122 -7.86 19.25 11.58
N ALA A 123 -8.04 20.17 10.63
CA ALA A 123 -9.37 20.54 10.14
C ALA A 123 -10.05 19.35 9.42
N ARG A 124 -9.32 18.65 8.54
CA ARG A 124 -9.83 17.47 7.83
C ARG A 124 -10.16 16.30 8.77
N ILE A 125 -9.34 16.07 9.80
CA ILE A 125 -9.59 15.03 10.82
C ILE A 125 -10.87 15.35 11.59
N ARG A 126 -11.06 16.59 12.02
CA ARG A 126 -12.29 17.02 12.71
C ARG A 126 -13.52 16.87 11.82
N ASP A 127 -13.43 17.31 10.58
CA ASP A 127 -14.51 17.18 9.59
C ASP A 127 -14.88 15.70 9.33
N ALA A 128 -13.88 14.83 9.20
CA ALA A 128 -14.08 13.39 9.02
C ALA A 128 -14.58 12.68 10.29
N LYS A 129 -14.20 13.13 11.50
CA LYS A 129 -14.74 12.62 12.77
C LYS A 129 -16.18 13.05 12.99
N SER A 130 -16.53 14.27 12.57
CA SER A 130 -17.86 14.85 12.81
C SER A 130 -18.92 14.40 11.81
N GLY A 131 -18.54 13.69 10.74
CA GLY A 131 -19.48 13.02 9.84
C GLY A 131 -20.46 13.94 9.14
N GLY A 132 -20.00 14.66 8.10
CA GLY A 132 -20.89 15.28 7.10
C GLY A 132 -21.71 16.45 7.61
N GLY A 133 -21.11 17.63 7.68
CA GLY A 133 -21.84 18.86 7.93
C GLY A 133 -21.12 20.03 7.29
N CYS A 134 -21.71 20.56 6.23
CA CYS A 134 -21.46 21.90 5.70
C CYS A 134 -21.15 22.92 6.81
N GLY A 135 -19.87 23.21 7.04
CA GLY A 135 -19.39 24.26 7.91
C GLY A 135 -18.73 25.37 7.09
N GLY A 136 -19.48 25.94 6.14
CA GLY A 136 -19.07 27.15 5.43
C GLY A 136 -18.97 28.31 6.41
N GLY A 137 -17.79 28.51 6.98
CA GLY A 137 -17.41 29.76 7.65
C GLY A 137 -16.79 30.70 6.62
N CYS A 138 -17.62 31.36 5.82
CA CYS A 138 -17.20 32.51 5.02
C CYS A 138 -17.30 33.79 5.85
N GLY A 139 -16.17 34.52 5.95
CA GLY A 139 -16.05 35.97 6.20
C GLY A 139 -16.41 36.45 7.62
N GLY A 140 -15.59 37.21 8.36
CA GLY A 140 -14.61 38.21 7.94
C GLY A 140 -15.26 39.60 7.96
N GLY A 141 -14.89 40.44 8.93
CA GLY A 141 -15.28 41.87 9.00
C GLY A 141 -16.10 42.23 10.23
#